data_AF-A0A662HCW8-F1
#
_entry.id   AF-A0A662HCW8-F1
#
_cell.length_a   1.000
_cell.length_b   1.000
_cell.length_c   1.000
_cell.angle_alpha   90.00
_cell.angle_beta   90.00
_cell.angle_gamma   90.00
#
_symmetry.space_group_name_H-M   'P 1'
#
loop_
_entity.id
_entity.type
_entity.pdbx_description
1 polymer ?
#
loop_
_entity_poly.entity_id
_entity_poly.type
_entity_poly.pdbx_seq_one_letter_code
_entity_poly.pdbx_strand_id
1 'polypeptide(L)'
;MFIEVSERSIRKVISKGYELLWLPVALLKIPISEEVFVIDCHIHAITNSPLSRLLLIKKINEKRLKILTKPSVQAPKLERLRCSLERLVEDLEQLQRSVSSPTSPISPERSWTEYLEPWRIMLSHVLSPIKQVLGPLEKISSPISGSILRSLIEDMLSQLRIYELKGGNVKWINVHLLSGICEKRKEVKLLIGNKLIKSEVHAKYIFEVPEVYNSVFSALSESQ
;
A
#
# COMPACT_ATOMS: atom_id res chain seq x y z
N MET A 1 6.02 -3.12 -18.17
CA MET A 1 7.19 -2.77 -17.35
C MET A 1 7.09 -3.42 -15.98
N PHE A 2 8.23 -3.77 -15.39
CA PHE A 2 8.34 -4.53 -14.15
C PHE A 2 9.46 -3.93 -13.30
N ILE A 3 9.29 -3.92 -11.98
CA ILE A 3 10.38 -3.63 -11.06
C ILE A 3 11.30 -4.85 -11.04
N GLU A 4 12.60 -4.65 -11.24
CA GLU A 4 13.61 -5.72 -11.22
C GLU A 4 13.60 -6.41 -9.86
N VAL A 5 13.73 -7.74 -9.89
CA VAL A 5 13.91 -8.56 -8.70
C VAL A 5 15.07 -9.52 -8.91
N SER A 6 15.93 -9.64 -7.90
CA SER A 6 17.04 -10.60 -7.93
C SER A 6 16.52 -12.03 -7.85
N GLU A 7 17.15 -12.92 -8.62
CA GLU A 7 16.83 -14.35 -8.62
C GLU A 7 16.96 -14.98 -7.21
N ARG A 8 17.95 -14.52 -6.43
CA ARG A 8 18.14 -14.95 -5.03
C ARG A 8 16.90 -14.66 -4.17
N SER A 9 16.30 -13.48 -4.31
CA SER A 9 15.08 -13.11 -3.59
C SER A 9 13.89 -13.98 -4.00
N ILE A 10 13.74 -14.21 -5.31
CA ILE A 10 12.70 -15.07 -5.88
C ILE A 10 12.80 -16.50 -5.31
N ARG A 11 13.98 -17.13 -5.44
CA ARG A 11 14.24 -18.49 -4.93
C ARG A 11 13.98 -18.59 -3.42
N LYS A 12 14.39 -17.58 -2.64
CA LYS A 12 14.18 -17.55 -1.17
C LYS A 12 12.70 -17.48 -0.77
N VAL A 13 11.85 -16.86 -1.60
CA VAL A 13 10.41 -16.74 -1.35
C VAL A 13 9.71 -18.03 -1.78
N ILE A 14 10.02 -18.56 -2.97
CA ILE A 14 9.50 -19.86 -3.43
C ILE A 14 9.86 -20.99 -2.47
N SER A 15 11.12 -21.07 -2.01
CA SER A 15 11.58 -22.14 -1.10
C SER A 15 10.87 -22.13 0.26
N LYS A 16 10.16 -21.04 0.59
CA LYS A 16 9.35 -20.92 1.81
C LYS A 16 7.87 -21.21 1.56
N GLY A 17 7.47 -21.59 0.36
CA GLY A 17 6.08 -21.88 -0.01
C GLY A 17 5.24 -20.62 -0.19
N TYR A 18 5.80 -19.59 -0.81
CA TYR A 18 5.00 -18.45 -1.29
C TYR A 18 4.75 -18.62 -2.79
N GLU A 19 3.55 -18.30 -3.22
CA GLU A 19 3.15 -18.16 -4.62
C GLU A 19 3.48 -16.74 -5.10
N LEU A 20 3.87 -16.62 -6.36
CA LEU A 20 4.32 -15.35 -6.93
C LEU A 20 3.20 -14.69 -7.71
N LEU A 21 3.02 -13.38 -7.52
CA LEU A 21 2.01 -12.59 -8.22
C LEU A 21 2.54 -11.20 -8.54
N TRP A 22 2.40 -10.78 -9.80
CA TRP A 22 2.71 -9.42 -10.23
C TRP A 22 1.55 -8.47 -9.92
N LEU A 23 1.74 -7.61 -8.91
CA LEU A 23 0.79 -6.57 -8.54
C LEU A 23 0.97 -5.34 -9.45
N PRO A 24 -0.08 -4.79 -10.07
CA PRO A 24 0.00 -3.54 -10.80
C PRO A 24 0.16 -2.38 -9.82
N VAL A 25 1.17 -1.55 -10.08
CA VAL A 25 1.47 -0.38 -9.26
C VAL A 25 1.86 0.79 -10.16
N ALA A 26 1.83 1.99 -9.59
CA ALA A 26 2.48 3.15 -10.18
C ALA A 26 3.69 3.57 -9.35
N LEU A 27 4.74 4.02 -10.04
CA LEU A 27 5.85 4.74 -9.44
C LEU A 27 5.58 6.23 -9.60
N LEU A 28 5.43 6.92 -8.50
CA LEU A 28 5.35 8.37 -8.42
C LEU A 28 6.70 8.92 -7.99
N LYS A 29 7.35 9.67 -8.87
CA LYS A 29 8.59 10.39 -8.59
C LYS A 29 8.32 11.88 -8.51
N ILE A 30 8.77 12.46 -7.41
CA ILE A 30 8.72 13.89 -7.15
C ILE A 30 10.11 14.47 -7.46
N PRO A 31 10.27 15.53 -8.29
CA PRO A 31 11.58 15.99 -8.79
C PRO A 31 12.61 16.34 -7.71
N ILE A 32 12.17 16.90 -6.59
CA ILE A 32 13.03 17.43 -5.53
C ILE A 32 13.41 16.34 -4.51
N SER A 33 12.93 15.11 -4.70
CA SER A 33 13.17 13.99 -3.79
C SER A 33 13.88 12.82 -4.48
N GLU A 34 14.83 12.18 -3.79
CA GLU A 34 15.38 10.88 -4.19
C GLU A 34 14.40 9.72 -3.90
N GLU A 35 13.20 10.04 -3.44
CA GLU A 35 12.20 9.08 -2.99
C GLU A 35 11.18 8.84 -4.10
N VAL A 36 10.86 7.57 -4.28
CA VAL A 36 9.81 7.12 -5.20
C VAL A 36 8.73 6.46 -4.36
N PHE A 37 7.49 6.81 -4.65
CA PHE A 37 6.33 6.22 -4.02
C PHE A 37 5.77 5.13 -4.93
N VAL A 38 5.67 3.92 -4.41
CA VAL A 38 4.97 2.80 -5.05
C VAL A 38 3.52 2.85 -4.59
N ILE A 39 2.61 2.98 -5.54
CA ILE A 39 1.18 3.15 -5.28
C ILE A 39 0.45 1.94 -5.84
N ASP A 40 -0.31 1.25 -5.01
CA ASP A 40 -1.19 0.15 -5.44
C ASP A 40 -2.22 0.66 -6.47
N CYS A 41 -2.50 -0.18 -7.47
CA CYS A 41 -3.44 0.13 -8.54
C CYS A 41 -4.57 -0.90 -8.71
N HIS A 42 -4.78 -1.76 -7.71
CA HIS A 42 -5.74 -2.86 -7.77
C HIS A 42 -6.54 -2.98 -6.47
N ILE A 43 -5.87 -3.22 -5.35
CA ILE A 43 -6.52 -3.44 -4.05
C ILE A 43 -7.37 -2.23 -3.66
N HIS A 44 -6.82 -1.02 -3.75
CA HIS A 44 -7.57 0.18 -3.35
C HIS A 44 -8.80 0.42 -4.24
N ALA A 45 -8.73 0.02 -5.52
CA ALA A 45 -9.83 0.18 -6.46
C ALA A 45 -11.01 -0.73 -6.09
N ILE A 46 -10.72 -1.97 -5.69
CA ILE A 46 -11.72 -2.92 -5.18
C ILE A 46 -12.33 -2.41 -3.87
N THR A 47 -11.50 -1.96 -2.93
CA THR A 47 -12.00 -1.43 -1.64
C THR A 47 -12.69 -0.07 -1.75
N ASN A 48 -12.54 0.61 -2.90
CA ASN A 48 -13.00 1.98 -3.18
C ASN A 48 -12.75 2.95 -2.02
N SER A 49 -11.57 2.90 -1.42
CA SER A 49 -11.22 3.66 -0.20
C SER A 49 -9.94 4.46 -0.41
N PRO A 50 -10.02 5.81 -0.35
CA PRO A 50 -8.85 6.69 -0.36
C PRO A 50 -7.84 6.33 0.73
N LEU A 51 -8.33 5.98 1.93
CA LEU A 51 -7.48 5.60 3.06
C LEU A 51 -6.73 4.29 2.77
N SER A 52 -7.39 3.30 2.17
CA SER A 52 -6.72 2.06 1.74
C SER A 52 -5.59 2.37 0.75
N ARG A 53 -5.85 3.25 -0.22
CA ARG A 53 -4.83 3.68 -1.18
C ARG A 53 -3.64 4.31 -0.48
N LEU A 54 -3.87 5.25 0.43
CA LEU A 54 -2.83 5.93 1.19
C LEU A 54 -1.95 4.94 1.98
N LEU A 55 -2.56 3.98 2.68
CA LEU A 55 -1.85 3.03 3.54
C LEU A 55 -1.07 1.95 2.75
N LEU A 56 -1.49 1.66 1.52
CA LEU A 56 -0.79 0.77 0.60
C LEU A 56 0.45 1.43 -0.02
N ILE A 57 0.59 2.75 0.05
CA ILE A 57 1.76 3.44 -0.50
C ILE A 57 3.03 2.98 0.21
N LYS A 58 4.05 2.64 -0.59
CA LYS A 58 5.39 2.32 -0.09
C LYS A 58 6.41 3.28 -0.64
N LYS A 59 7.11 3.91 0.28
CA LYS A 59 8.23 4.80 -0.01
C LYS A 59 9.51 3.98 -0.19
N ILE A 60 10.19 4.19 -1.32
CA ILE A 60 11.44 3.51 -1.64
C ILE A 60 12.47 4.50 -2.21
N ASN A 61 13.75 4.17 -2.04
CA ASN A 61 14.84 4.98 -2.58
C ASN A 61 15.02 4.68 -4.07
N GLU A 62 15.10 5.72 -4.90
CA GLU A 62 15.22 5.60 -6.36
C GLU A 62 16.44 4.79 -6.80
N LYS A 63 17.59 4.91 -6.12
CA LYS A 63 18.84 4.20 -6.48
C LYS A 63 18.70 2.68 -6.40
N ARG A 64 17.65 2.18 -5.76
CA ARG A 64 17.33 0.75 -5.66
C ARG A 64 16.34 0.26 -6.71
N LEU A 65 15.83 1.17 -7.55
CA LEU A 65 14.88 0.84 -8.59
C LEU A 65 15.56 0.68 -9.93
N LYS A 66 15.35 -0.50 -10.51
CA LYS A 66 15.60 -0.74 -11.93
C LYS A 66 14.30 -1.25 -12.54
N ILE A 67 13.91 -0.66 -13.67
CA ILE A 67 12.69 -1.01 -14.37
C ILE A 67 13.07 -1.84 -15.60
N LEU A 68 12.42 -2.99 -15.75
CA LEU A 68 12.60 -3.91 -16.86
C LEU A 68 11.38 -3.87 -17.79
N THR A 69 11.61 -4.11 -19.08
CA THR A 69 10.54 -4.27 -20.06
C THR A 69 9.88 -5.66 -19.97
N LYS A 70 10.65 -6.69 -19.57
CA LYS A 70 10.21 -8.07 -19.35
C LYS A 70 10.27 -8.46 -17.86
N PRO A 71 9.41 -9.37 -17.37
CA PRO A 71 9.42 -9.77 -15.97
C PRO A 71 10.66 -10.64 -15.65
N SER A 72 11.16 -10.53 -14.42
CA SER A 72 12.29 -11.36 -13.93
C SER A 72 11.92 -12.84 -13.72
N VAL A 73 10.62 -13.15 -13.64
CA VAL A 73 10.09 -14.49 -13.44
C VAL A 73 8.67 -14.57 -14.02
N GLN A 74 8.32 -15.72 -14.58
CA GLN A 74 6.96 -15.99 -15.01
C GLN A 74 6.06 -16.17 -13.78
N ALA A 75 5.01 -15.38 -13.71
CA ALA A 75 3.98 -15.43 -12.68
C ALA A 75 2.71 -14.74 -13.21
N PRO A 76 1.54 -15.05 -12.65
CA PRO A 76 0.30 -14.33 -12.93
C PRO A 76 0.45 -12.83 -12.70
N LYS A 77 -0.36 -12.05 -13.40
CA LYS A 77 -0.43 -10.60 -13.27
C LYS A 77 -1.86 -10.22 -12.95
N LEU A 78 -2.03 -9.40 -11.92
CA LEU A 78 -3.34 -8.79 -11.67
C LEU A 78 -3.60 -7.68 -12.68
N GLU A 79 -4.87 -7.55 -13.03
CA GLU A 79 -5.34 -6.45 -13.86
C GLU A 79 -5.20 -5.10 -13.14
N ARG A 80 -4.81 -4.08 -13.89
CA ARG A 80 -4.76 -2.70 -13.40
C ARG A 80 -6.15 -2.08 -13.49
N LEU A 81 -6.68 -1.61 -12.36
CA LEU A 81 -8.04 -1.06 -12.28
C LEU A 81 -8.03 0.48 -12.28
N ARG A 82 -7.73 1.12 -11.13
CA ARG A 82 -7.73 2.58 -10.98
C ARG A 82 -6.29 3.07 -10.76
N CYS A 83 -5.63 3.58 -11.79
CA CYS A 83 -4.18 3.83 -11.76
C CYS A 83 -3.76 5.10 -12.50
N SER A 84 -4.29 6.24 -12.08
CA SER A 84 -3.89 7.55 -12.60
C SER A 84 -3.52 8.52 -11.48
N LEU A 85 -2.74 9.53 -11.85
CA LEU A 85 -2.32 10.60 -10.94
C LEU A 85 -3.51 11.45 -10.51
N GLU A 86 -4.40 11.78 -11.43
CA GLU A 86 -5.60 12.59 -11.18
C GLU A 86 -6.46 11.93 -10.10
N ARG A 87 -6.71 10.62 -10.23
CA ARG A 87 -7.43 9.84 -9.22
C ARG A 87 -6.71 9.80 -7.88
N LEU A 88 -5.38 9.74 -7.87
CA LEU A 88 -4.64 9.80 -6.62
C LEU A 88 -4.84 11.15 -5.94
N VAL A 89 -4.73 12.24 -6.69
CA VAL A 89 -4.91 13.60 -6.18
C VAL A 89 -6.34 13.76 -5.62
N GLU A 90 -7.37 13.29 -6.34
CA GLU A 90 -8.75 13.26 -5.86
C GLU A 90 -8.88 12.54 -4.50
N ASP A 91 -8.31 11.32 -4.38
CA ASP A 91 -8.34 10.53 -3.15
C ASP A 91 -7.64 11.26 -1.98
N LEU A 92 -6.47 11.84 -2.24
CA LEU A 92 -5.69 12.55 -1.21
C LEU A 92 -6.38 13.85 -0.77
N GLU A 93 -7.04 14.57 -1.68
CA GLU A 93 -7.83 15.76 -1.34
C GLU A 93 -9.06 15.40 -0.52
N GLN A 94 -9.76 14.31 -0.86
CA GLN A 94 -10.89 13.83 -0.08
C GLN A 94 -10.45 13.51 1.35
N LEU A 95 -9.31 12.83 1.51
CA LEU A 95 -8.72 12.56 2.82
C LEU A 95 -8.36 13.87 3.54
N GLN A 96 -7.70 14.80 2.86
CA GLN A 96 -7.30 16.08 3.45
C GLN A 96 -8.51 16.87 3.96
N ARG A 97 -9.61 16.93 3.21
CA ARG A 97 -10.86 17.57 3.64
C ARG A 97 -11.48 16.85 4.84
N SER A 98 -11.48 15.50 4.82
CA SER A 98 -12.04 14.70 5.92
C SER A 98 -11.30 14.89 7.24
N VAL A 99 -9.98 15.10 7.18
CA VAL A 99 -9.18 15.39 8.38
C VAL A 99 -9.25 16.86 8.75
N SER A 100 -9.28 17.81 7.81
CA SER A 100 -9.19 19.24 8.14
C SER A 100 -10.44 19.83 8.80
N SER A 101 -11.63 19.27 8.57
CA SER A 101 -12.89 19.79 9.13
C SER A 101 -13.03 19.49 10.64
N PRO A 102 -13.11 20.50 11.52
CA PRO A 102 -13.25 20.31 12.97
C PRO A 102 -14.65 19.86 13.43
N THR A 103 -15.65 19.93 12.54
CA THR A 103 -17.09 19.88 12.89
C THR A 103 -17.88 18.72 12.29
N SER A 104 -17.26 17.79 11.58
CA SER A 104 -17.96 16.55 11.20
C SER A 104 -17.73 15.51 12.29
N PRO A 105 -18.69 15.24 13.19
CA PRO A 105 -18.70 13.95 13.85
C PRO A 105 -18.72 12.94 12.73
N ILE A 106 -17.67 12.16 12.65
CA ILE A 106 -17.68 10.92 11.90
C ILE A 106 -18.98 10.20 12.33
N SER A 107 -19.97 10.16 11.44
CA SER A 107 -21.34 9.78 11.81
C SER A 107 -21.33 8.42 12.53
N PRO A 108 -21.99 8.29 13.69
CA PRO A 108 -21.93 7.07 14.50
C PRO A 108 -22.80 5.93 13.96
N GLU A 109 -23.50 6.10 12.84
CA GLU A 109 -24.44 5.10 12.32
C GLU A 109 -23.78 3.98 11.50
N ARG A 110 -22.48 4.09 11.20
CA ARG A 110 -21.61 2.95 10.95
C ARG A 110 -20.36 3.15 11.77
N SER A 111 -20.37 2.53 12.95
CA SER A 111 -19.32 2.73 13.93
C SER A 111 -17.98 2.37 13.32
N TRP A 112 -17.08 3.35 13.28
CA TRP A 112 -15.71 3.13 12.83
C TRP A 112 -15.03 2.01 13.63
N THR A 113 -15.55 1.69 14.82
CA THR A 113 -15.16 0.53 15.63
C THR A 113 -15.16 -0.80 14.88
N GLU A 114 -16.01 -1.00 13.87
CA GLU A 114 -15.99 -2.22 13.04
C GLU A 114 -14.77 -2.28 12.09
N TYR A 115 -14.11 -1.15 11.83
CA TYR A 115 -12.85 -1.06 11.06
C TYR A 115 -11.61 -0.92 11.95
N LEU A 116 -11.77 -0.76 13.28
CA LEU A 116 -10.77 -0.17 14.16
C LEU A 116 -9.67 -1.09 14.70
N GLU A 117 -9.61 -2.37 14.36
CA GLU A 117 -8.55 -3.25 14.91
C GLU A 117 -7.26 -3.35 14.07
N PRO A 118 -7.26 -3.37 12.72
CA PRO A 118 -6.02 -3.70 12.03
C PRO A 118 -5.28 -2.53 11.34
N TRP A 119 -5.77 -1.29 11.44
CA TRP A 119 -5.08 -0.08 10.93
C TRP A 119 -4.05 0.49 11.91
N ARG A 120 -4.18 0.22 13.23
CA ARG A 120 -3.24 0.65 14.28
C ARG A 120 -1.87 -0.02 14.10
N ILE A 121 -1.89 -1.33 13.81
CA ILE A 121 -0.71 -2.11 13.42
C ILE A 121 -0.16 -1.59 12.08
N MET A 122 -1.05 -1.27 11.14
CA MET A 122 -0.72 -0.81 9.79
C MET A 122 0.04 0.54 9.77
N LEU A 123 -0.37 1.49 10.62
CA LEU A 123 0.30 2.77 10.81
C LEU A 123 1.65 2.60 11.53
N SER A 124 1.76 1.66 12.47
CA SER A 124 3.03 1.37 13.16
C SER A 124 4.18 0.99 12.21
N HIS A 125 3.86 0.39 11.06
CA HIS A 125 4.83 -0.05 10.07
C HIS A 125 5.13 1.00 8.98
N VAL A 126 4.24 1.97 8.79
CA VAL A 126 4.44 3.09 7.86
C VAL A 126 5.28 4.20 8.51
N LEU A 127 5.22 4.34 9.84
CA LEU A 127 5.79 5.45 10.61
C LEU A 127 7.13 5.16 11.32
N SER A 128 7.98 4.25 10.79
CA SER A 128 9.42 4.12 11.15
C SER A 128 9.75 3.27 12.41
N PRO A 129 11.04 2.91 12.68
CA PRO A 129 11.51 1.62 13.21
C PRO A 129 11.45 1.53 14.75
N ILE A 130 10.55 2.28 15.37
CA ILE A 130 10.50 2.45 16.82
C ILE A 130 9.47 1.47 17.38
N LYS A 131 9.91 0.22 17.56
CA LYS A 131 9.13 -0.85 18.20
C LYS A 131 8.63 -0.54 19.63
N GLN A 132 9.09 0.54 20.25
CA GLN A 132 8.91 0.79 21.69
C GLN A 132 7.75 1.73 22.07
N VAL A 133 7.13 2.43 21.12
CA VAL A 133 6.19 3.53 21.48
C VAL A 133 4.70 3.14 21.42
N LEU A 134 4.33 2.00 20.82
CA LEU A 134 2.95 1.80 20.35
C LEU A 134 2.13 0.71 21.07
N GLY A 135 2.73 -0.12 21.92
CA GLY A 135 1.98 -0.97 22.86
C GLY A 135 0.95 -0.22 23.74
N PRO A 136 1.11 1.07 24.06
CA PRO A 136 0.10 1.84 24.81
C PRO A 136 -1.14 2.27 24.00
N LEU A 137 -1.09 2.30 22.66
CA LEU A 137 -2.19 2.84 21.83
C LEU A 137 -3.43 1.95 21.82
N GLU A 138 -3.28 0.64 22.06
CA GLU A 138 -4.38 -0.33 22.12
C GLU A 138 -5.40 0.03 23.21
N LYS A 139 -4.99 0.73 24.26
CA LYS A 139 -5.80 1.04 25.45
C LYS A 139 -6.36 2.46 25.48
N ILE A 140 -6.16 3.24 24.41
CA ILE A 140 -6.53 4.66 24.38
C ILE A 140 -8.00 4.82 23.99
N SER A 141 -8.72 5.64 24.77
CA SER A 141 -10.16 5.92 24.60
C SER A 141 -10.50 6.49 23.22
N SER A 142 -11.74 6.21 22.77
CA SER A 142 -12.26 6.52 21.42
C SER A 142 -11.96 7.95 20.90
N PRO A 143 -12.11 9.03 21.68
CA PRO A 143 -11.85 10.39 21.19
C PRO A 143 -10.37 10.65 20.90
N ILE A 144 -9.48 10.10 21.74
CA ILE A 144 -8.03 10.25 21.62
C ILE A 144 -7.52 9.40 20.45
N SER A 145 -8.20 8.29 20.13
CA SER A 145 -7.86 7.48 18.96
C SER A 145 -8.15 8.18 17.63
N GLY A 146 -9.20 9.03 17.58
CA GLY A 146 -9.56 9.82 16.41
C GLY A 146 -8.57 10.95 16.13
N SER A 147 -8.12 11.66 17.16
CA SER A 147 -7.11 12.74 17.01
C SER A 147 -5.74 12.19 16.61
N ILE A 148 -5.34 11.03 17.15
CA ILE A 148 -4.11 10.35 16.74
C ILE A 148 -4.20 9.92 15.28
N LEU A 149 -5.26 9.23 14.87
CA LEU A 149 -5.45 8.82 13.46
C LEU A 149 -5.40 10.01 12.51
N ARG A 150 -6.10 11.10 12.86
CA ARG A 150 -6.10 12.34 12.10
C ARG A 150 -4.68 12.87 11.91
N SER A 151 -3.90 12.99 12.99
CA SER A 151 -2.51 13.45 12.95
C SER A 151 -1.63 12.54 12.09
N LEU A 152 -1.84 11.22 12.13
CA LEU A 152 -1.08 10.28 11.31
C LEU A 152 -1.41 10.39 9.82
N ILE A 153 -2.69 10.58 9.48
CA ILE A 153 -3.08 10.85 8.10
C ILE A 153 -2.48 12.18 7.65
N GLU A 154 -2.59 13.24 8.45
CA GLU A 154 -1.99 14.55 8.15
C GLU A 154 -0.47 14.44 7.90
N ASP A 155 0.26 13.68 8.72
CA ASP A 155 1.69 13.43 8.54
C ASP A 155 1.98 12.69 7.22
N MET A 156 1.26 11.59 6.94
CA MET A 156 1.42 10.84 5.69
C MET A 156 1.11 11.69 4.44
N LEU A 157 0.07 12.51 4.51
CA LEU A 157 -0.29 13.45 3.44
C LEU A 157 0.81 14.51 3.24
N SER A 158 1.42 14.99 4.33
CA SER A 158 2.55 15.92 4.27
C SER A 158 3.78 15.28 3.61
N GLN A 159 4.09 14.01 3.93
CA GLN A 159 5.21 13.28 3.35
C GLN A 159 5.04 13.03 1.84
N LEU A 160 3.80 12.86 1.38
CA LEU A 160 3.46 12.75 -0.04
C LEU A 160 3.55 14.07 -0.80
N ARG A 161 3.70 15.20 -0.08
CA ARG A 161 3.83 16.55 -0.63
C ARG A 161 2.75 16.85 -1.67
N ILE A 162 1.47 16.68 -1.29
CA ILE A 162 0.29 16.85 -2.17
C ILE A 162 0.39 18.10 -3.06
N TYR A 163 0.88 19.22 -2.51
CA TYR A 163 1.02 20.47 -3.25
C TYR A 163 1.95 20.37 -4.47
N GLU A 164 3.02 19.58 -4.37
CA GLU A 164 3.94 19.32 -5.49
C GLU A 164 3.27 18.42 -6.55
N LEU A 165 2.33 17.55 -6.16
CA LEU A 165 1.58 16.71 -7.10
C LEU A 165 0.65 17.55 -8.00
N LYS A 166 0.05 18.61 -7.45
CA LYS A 166 -0.85 19.52 -8.20
C LYS A 166 -0.10 20.36 -9.24
N GLY A 167 1.17 20.67 -8.98
CA GLY A 167 2.01 21.48 -9.86
C GLY A 167 2.45 20.77 -11.15
N GLY A 168 2.05 19.52 -11.37
CA GLY A 168 2.25 18.80 -12.64
C GLY A 168 3.67 18.34 -12.95
N ASN A 169 4.67 18.75 -12.17
CA ASN A 169 6.07 18.38 -12.40
C ASN A 169 6.44 16.97 -11.89
N VAL A 170 5.47 16.09 -11.62
CA VAL A 170 5.74 14.74 -11.12
C VAL A 170 5.74 13.71 -12.24
N LYS A 171 6.54 12.65 -12.08
CA LYS A 171 6.58 11.54 -13.04
C LYS A 171 5.75 10.38 -12.52
N TRP A 172 4.77 9.95 -13.31
CA TRP A 172 3.94 8.78 -13.06
C TRP A 172 4.32 7.65 -14.02
N ILE A 173 4.71 6.49 -13.51
CA ILE A 173 5.12 5.34 -14.33
C ILE A 173 4.36 4.09 -13.91
N ASN A 174 3.53 3.57 -14.82
CA ASN A 174 2.81 2.32 -14.60
C ASN A 174 3.74 1.10 -14.75
N VAL A 175 3.89 0.32 -13.69
CA VAL A 175 4.74 -0.88 -13.65
C VAL A 175 4.02 -2.03 -12.94
N HIS A 176 4.69 -3.17 -12.80
CA HIS A 176 4.27 -4.23 -11.89
C HIS A 176 5.36 -4.49 -10.86
N LEU A 177 4.94 -4.76 -9.63
CA LEU A 177 5.75 -5.15 -8.49
C LEU A 177 5.53 -6.64 -8.22
N LEU A 178 6.61 -7.40 -8.07
CA LEU A 178 6.47 -8.82 -7.70
C LEU A 178 6.12 -8.92 -6.22
N SER A 179 5.12 -9.73 -5.91
CA SER A 179 4.76 -10.11 -4.57
C SER A 179 4.87 -11.63 -4.39
N GLY A 180 5.21 -12.04 -3.17
CA GLY A 180 5.07 -13.40 -2.71
C GLY A 180 3.91 -13.47 -1.71
N ILE A 181 2.94 -14.35 -1.95
CA ILE A 181 1.73 -14.53 -1.15
C ILE A 181 1.77 -15.94 -0.56
N CYS A 182 1.57 -16.06 0.74
CA CYS A 182 1.48 -17.35 1.42
C CYS A 182 0.20 -17.42 2.22
N GLU A 183 -0.77 -18.16 1.70
CA GLU A 183 -2.09 -18.29 2.29
C GLU A 183 -2.05 -18.94 3.68
N LYS A 184 -1.32 -20.06 3.82
CA LYS A 184 -1.20 -20.79 5.11
C LYS A 184 -0.72 -19.92 6.27
N ARG A 185 0.14 -18.93 5.99
CA ARG A 185 0.67 -18.00 6.99
C ARG A 185 -0.03 -16.64 6.99
N LYS A 186 -0.95 -16.40 6.05
CA LYS A 186 -1.56 -15.10 5.77
C LYS A 186 -0.52 -13.99 5.64
N GLU A 187 0.53 -14.24 4.85
CA GLU A 187 1.65 -13.29 4.68
C GLU A 187 1.83 -12.84 3.24
N VAL A 188 2.13 -11.55 3.08
CA VAL A 188 2.52 -10.94 1.80
C VAL A 188 3.91 -10.33 1.92
N LYS A 189 4.75 -10.60 0.92
CA LYS A 189 6.08 -10.00 0.77
C LYS A 189 6.17 -9.26 -0.55
N LEU A 190 6.66 -8.04 -0.52
CA LEU A 190 6.98 -7.25 -1.71
C LEU A 190 8.45 -7.43 -2.05
N LEU A 191 8.75 -7.70 -3.32
CA LEU A 191 10.09 -7.97 -3.81
C LEU A 191 10.57 -6.80 -4.67
N ILE A 192 11.64 -6.13 -4.23
CA ILE A 192 12.21 -4.95 -4.91
C ILE A 192 13.73 -5.11 -4.93
N GLY A 193 14.31 -5.32 -6.12
CA GLY A 193 15.72 -5.63 -6.27
C GLY A 193 16.11 -6.86 -5.45
N ASN A 194 17.02 -6.70 -4.50
CA ASN A 194 17.46 -7.76 -3.57
C ASN A 194 16.70 -7.76 -2.23
N LYS A 195 15.70 -6.90 -2.05
CA LYS A 195 14.97 -6.78 -0.77
C LYS A 195 13.66 -7.55 -0.79
N LEU A 196 13.34 -8.09 0.39
CA LEU A 196 12.07 -8.71 0.72
C LEU A 196 11.43 -7.88 1.83
N ILE A 197 10.30 -7.25 1.55
CA ILE A 197 9.60 -6.38 2.50
C ILE A 197 8.30 -7.09 2.89
N LYS A 198 8.15 -7.51 4.15
CA LYS A 198 6.85 -7.99 4.64
C LYS A 198 5.88 -6.82 4.62
N SER A 199 4.70 -7.02 4.03
CA SER A 199 3.67 -5.99 3.95
C SER A 199 2.38 -6.47 4.60
N GLU A 200 2.20 -6.09 5.85
CA GLU A 200 0.99 -6.41 6.62
C GLU A 200 -0.25 -5.74 6.04
N VAL A 201 -0.10 -4.53 5.48
CA VAL A 201 -1.20 -3.82 4.77
C VAL A 201 -1.80 -4.68 3.67
N HIS A 202 -0.96 -5.11 2.72
CA HIS A 202 -1.37 -5.98 1.63
C HIS A 202 -1.93 -7.31 2.15
N ALA A 203 -1.29 -7.93 3.16
CA ALA A 203 -1.80 -9.17 3.74
C ALA A 203 -3.21 -9.00 4.30
N LYS A 204 -3.45 -7.94 5.06
CA LYS A 204 -4.76 -7.63 5.61
C LYS A 204 -5.80 -7.51 4.50
N TYR A 205 -5.59 -6.64 3.52
CA TYR A 205 -6.58 -6.47 2.44
C TYR A 205 -6.80 -7.78 1.66
N ILE A 206 -5.73 -8.51 1.34
CA ILE A 206 -5.82 -9.75 0.57
C ILE A 206 -6.54 -10.86 1.33
N PHE A 207 -6.36 -10.97 2.65
CA PHE A 207 -6.91 -12.09 3.43
C PHE A 207 -8.19 -11.77 4.21
N GLU A 208 -8.55 -10.49 4.36
CA GLU A 208 -9.71 -10.05 5.15
C GLU A 208 -10.79 -9.36 4.30
N VAL A 209 -10.49 -8.93 3.07
CA VAL A 209 -11.49 -8.38 2.15
C VAL A 209 -11.84 -9.43 1.09
N PRO A 210 -13.05 -10.04 1.12
CA PRO A 210 -13.42 -11.16 0.25
C PRO A 210 -13.24 -10.87 -1.24
N GLU A 211 -13.57 -9.66 -1.69
CA GLU A 211 -13.47 -9.25 -3.09
C GLU A 211 -12.00 -9.20 -3.55
N VAL A 212 -11.10 -8.73 -2.69
CA VAL A 212 -9.66 -8.70 -2.97
C VAL A 212 -9.08 -10.11 -2.92
N TYR A 213 -9.48 -10.92 -1.92
CA TYR A 213 -9.09 -12.32 -1.82
C TYR A 213 -9.45 -13.07 -3.11
N ASN A 214 -10.70 -12.98 -3.53
CA ASN A 214 -11.19 -13.64 -4.74
C ASN A 214 -10.39 -13.20 -5.98
N SER A 215 -10.17 -11.89 -6.16
CA SER A 215 -9.40 -11.41 -7.31
C SER A 215 -7.96 -11.91 -7.32
N VAL A 216 -7.31 -11.97 -6.15
CA VAL A 216 -5.94 -12.48 -6.00
C VAL A 216 -5.85 -13.97 -6.28
N PHE A 217 -6.71 -14.77 -5.65
CA PHE A 217 -6.63 -16.22 -5.71
C PHE A 217 -7.17 -16.78 -7.03
N SER A 218 -8.15 -16.13 -7.67
CA SER A 218 -8.52 -16.47 -9.05
C SER A 218 -7.34 -16.32 -10.00
N ALA A 219 -6.59 -15.21 -9.93
CA ALA A 219 -5.42 -15.00 -10.77
C ALA A 219 -4.28 -16.01 -10.49
N LEU A 220 -4.11 -16.43 -9.24
CA LEU A 220 -3.15 -17.46 -8.87
C LEU A 220 -3.55 -18.85 -9.40
N SER A 221 -4.84 -19.18 -9.38
CA SER A 221 -5.36 -20.47 -9.87
C SER A 221 -5.35 -20.61 -11.39
N GLU A 222 -5.56 -19.53 -12.15
CA GLU A 222 -5.52 -19.54 -13.62
C GLU A 222 -4.13 -19.83 -14.22
N SER A 223 -3.08 -19.85 -13.39
CA SER A 223 -1.68 -20.02 -13.82
C SER A 223 -1.09 -21.40 -13.51
N GLN A 224 -1.89 -22.34 -13.01
CA GLN A 224 -1.54 -23.74 -12.75
C GLN A 224 -2.05 -24.64 -13.86
#